data_AF-A0A847AE24-F1
#
_entry.id   AF-A0A847AE24-F1
#
_cell.length_a   1.000
_cell.length_b   1.000
_cell.length_c   1.000
_cell.angle_alpha   90.00
_cell.angle_beta   90.00
_cell.angle_gamma   90.00
#
_symmetry.space_group_name_H-M   'P 1'
#
loop_
_entity.id
_entity.type
_entity.pdbx_description
1 polymer ?
#
loop_
_entity_poly.entity_id
_entity_poly.type
_entity_poly.pdbx_seq_one_letter_code
_entity_poly.pdbx_strand_id
1 'polypeptide(L)'
;MTPVRPLRAAAVIVASKPLDPADAVEGFGGERGRMLPAMIRAGQVTFIERVIIRFQLAGAAPIIVITGFENDRLERHLARMSVVCLNQSGWKESTVFDDAMLGLRYVERSCRGCEKVLLTTPLIPSVKEETLAALLDSTEAIAVPVYEGIEGLPLAIRRELISEIPLKAPGKNLADLAGWSPGQPEKIEVGDQGILTRLDGRDAIADLEFLQGEKHGLPMRVRLKLNLARESVFFGPGPATLLRLIDETGSVRTACVRMKLSYSKGWQILNLLEEELGAVVVERKPGGQEGGSSKLTAVGLDLLHRYEQLTSETQKSVNQLFDQIFGDFPQKKA
;
A
#
# COMPACT_ATOMS: atom_id res chain seq x y z
N MET A 1 -8.03 14.99 -30.70
CA MET A 1 -8.34 14.29 -29.44
C MET A 1 -7.06 14.21 -28.65
N THR A 2 -6.92 15.05 -27.62
CA THR A 2 -5.76 15.01 -26.71
C THR A 2 -5.79 13.66 -25.99
N PRO A 3 -4.70 12.87 -25.94
CA PRO A 3 -4.72 11.63 -25.19
C PRO A 3 -4.97 11.97 -23.72
N VAL A 4 -6.06 11.43 -23.15
CA VAL A 4 -6.33 11.50 -21.72
C VAL A 4 -5.12 10.91 -21.02
N ARG A 5 -4.37 11.76 -20.31
CA ARG A 5 -3.23 11.32 -19.52
C ARG A 5 -3.78 10.35 -18.48
N PRO A 6 -3.34 9.08 -18.43
CA PRO A 6 -3.89 8.15 -17.44
C PRO A 6 -3.54 8.68 -16.05
N LEU A 7 -4.56 8.90 -15.21
CA LEU A 7 -4.40 9.30 -13.82
C LEU A 7 -3.39 8.38 -13.14
N ARG A 8 -2.37 8.98 -12.53
CA ARG A 8 -1.40 8.29 -11.68
C ARG A 8 -1.89 8.39 -10.26
N ALA A 9 -2.32 7.28 -9.68
CA ALA A 9 -2.77 7.23 -8.30
C ALA A 9 -1.74 6.51 -7.42
N ALA A 10 -1.55 6.95 -6.19
CA ALA A 10 -0.94 6.17 -5.13
C ALA A 10 -2.04 5.60 -4.21
N ALA A 11 -1.63 4.74 -3.27
CA ALA A 11 -2.53 4.31 -2.21
C ALA A 11 -1.86 4.32 -0.84
N VAL A 12 -2.65 4.55 0.20
CA VAL A 12 -2.28 4.43 1.60
C VAL A 12 -3.28 3.49 2.28
N ILE A 13 -2.78 2.41 2.87
CA ILE A 13 -3.57 1.44 3.63
C ILE A 13 -3.13 1.52 5.09
N VAL A 14 -4.02 1.96 5.97
CA VAL A 14 -3.73 2.04 7.41
C VAL A 14 -4.03 0.70 8.07
N ALA A 15 -2.97 -0.05 8.38
CA ALA A 15 -3.01 -1.42 8.91
C ALA A 15 -2.25 -1.54 10.25
N SER A 16 -2.10 -0.44 10.97
CA SER A 16 -1.28 -0.32 12.19
C SER A 16 -2.01 -0.77 13.47
N LYS A 17 -3.35 -0.81 13.46
CA LYS A 17 -4.18 -1.06 14.64
C LYS A 17 -4.72 -2.50 14.70
N PRO A 18 -4.76 -3.12 15.89
CA PRO A 18 -5.55 -4.33 16.10
C PRO A 18 -7.05 -4.04 16.24
N LEU A 19 -7.87 -5.07 16.16
CA LEU A 19 -9.21 -5.12 16.75
C LEU A 19 -9.09 -5.54 18.21
N ASP A 20 -9.84 -4.89 19.08
CA ASP A 20 -9.86 -5.18 20.51
C ASP A 20 -10.71 -6.43 20.84
N PRO A 21 -10.51 -7.07 22.00
CA PRO A 21 -11.19 -8.34 22.34
C PRO A 21 -12.70 -8.26 22.48
N ALA A 22 -13.28 -7.07 22.67
CA ALA A 22 -14.73 -6.88 22.61
C ALA A 22 -15.29 -7.09 21.19
N ASP A 23 -14.41 -6.98 20.18
CA ASP A 23 -14.67 -7.22 18.77
C ASP A 23 -14.00 -8.53 18.28
N ALA A 24 -13.32 -9.27 19.17
CA ALA A 24 -12.58 -10.48 18.82
C ALA A 24 -13.34 -11.75 19.24
N VAL A 25 -13.55 -12.62 18.27
CA VAL A 25 -14.14 -13.94 18.43
C VAL A 25 -13.16 -14.86 19.17
N GLU A 26 -13.64 -15.60 20.18
CA GLU A 26 -12.86 -16.65 20.84
C GLU A 26 -12.41 -17.69 19.80
N GLY A 27 -11.08 -17.89 19.65
CA GLY A 27 -10.53 -18.97 18.80
C GLY A 27 -9.18 -18.74 18.17
N PHE A 28 -8.61 -17.52 18.20
CA PHE A 28 -7.35 -17.23 17.49
C PHE A 28 -6.31 -16.55 18.39
N GLY A 29 -5.20 -17.24 18.64
CA GLY A 29 -4.16 -16.83 19.59
C GLY A 29 -3.25 -15.72 19.07
N GLY A 30 -3.25 -14.61 19.82
CA GLY A 30 -2.31 -13.49 19.80
C GLY A 30 -2.34 -12.80 21.17
N GLU A 31 -1.36 -11.94 21.50
CA GLU A 31 -1.25 -11.31 22.83
C GLU A 31 -2.58 -10.70 23.29
N ARG A 32 -3.18 -11.32 24.33
CA ARG A 32 -4.44 -10.90 24.98
C ARG A 32 -5.68 -10.85 24.05
N GLY A 33 -5.77 -11.70 23.04
CA GLY A 33 -6.98 -11.84 22.22
C GLY A 33 -7.23 -10.71 21.21
N ARG A 34 -6.25 -9.82 21.00
CA ARG A 34 -6.28 -8.80 19.95
C ARG A 34 -5.91 -9.42 18.59
N MET A 35 -6.63 -9.03 17.54
CA MET A 35 -6.44 -9.54 16.19
C MET A 35 -5.99 -8.43 15.24
N LEU A 36 -5.12 -8.72 14.28
CA LEU A 36 -4.73 -7.77 13.23
C LEU A 36 -5.64 -7.94 12.00
N PRO A 37 -6.54 -6.98 11.66
CA PRO A 37 -7.42 -7.05 10.49
C PRO A 37 -6.74 -7.45 9.20
N ALA A 38 -5.56 -6.89 8.96
CA ALA A 38 -4.76 -7.15 7.77
C ALA A 38 -4.49 -8.63 7.53
N MET A 39 -4.39 -9.43 8.60
CA MET A 39 -4.02 -10.84 8.55
C MET A 39 -5.23 -11.79 8.52
N ILE A 40 -6.46 -11.28 8.63
CA ILE A 40 -7.68 -12.08 8.48
C ILE A 40 -7.72 -12.66 7.06
N ARG A 41 -8.04 -13.94 6.92
CA ARG A 41 -8.12 -14.61 5.62
C ARG A 41 -9.52 -14.52 5.03
N ALA A 42 -9.59 -14.26 3.72
CA ALA A 42 -10.78 -14.40 2.90
C ALA A 42 -10.46 -15.38 1.75
N GLY A 43 -10.78 -16.66 1.96
CA GLY A 43 -10.31 -17.75 1.10
C GLY A 43 -8.82 -18.03 1.29
N GLN A 44 -8.03 -17.99 0.21
CA GLN A 44 -6.60 -18.31 0.21
C GLN A 44 -5.67 -17.11 0.47
N VAL A 45 -6.24 -15.90 0.49
CA VAL A 45 -5.50 -14.64 0.66
C VAL A 45 -6.00 -13.91 1.90
N THR A 46 -5.19 -13.01 2.44
CA THR A 46 -5.60 -12.13 3.54
C THR A 46 -6.38 -10.91 3.06
N PHE A 47 -7.06 -10.24 3.98
CA PHE A 47 -7.79 -9.00 3.71
C PHE A 47 -6.88 -7.95 3.10
N ILE A 48 -5.69 -7.74 3.68
CA ILE A 48 -4.75 -6.77 3.11
C ILE A 48 -4.23 -7.18 1.73
N GLU A 49 -4.02 -8.49 1.49
CA GLU A 49 -3.64 -8.96 0.17
C GLU A 49 -4.73 -8.63 -0.86
N ARG A 50 -6.01 -8.83 -0.51
CA ARG A 50 -7.13 -8.46 -1.39
C ARG A 50 -7.18 -6.98 -1.69
N VAL A 51 -7.07 -6.12 -0.67
CA VAL A 51 -7.06 -4.66 -0.85
C VAL A 51 -5.91 -4.24 -1.75
N ILE A 52 -4.68 -4.71 -1.48
CA ILE A 52 -3.51 -4.39 -2.30
C ILE A 52 -3.73 -4.82 -3.76
N ILE A 53 -4.22 -6.03 -4.00
CA ILE A 53 -4.43 -6.55 -5.35
C ILE A 53 -5.48 -5.72 -6.10
N ARG A 54 -6.61 -5.40 -5.47
CA ARG A 54 -7.67 -4.58 -6.09
C ARG A 54 -7.16 -3.18 -6.45
N PHE A 55 -6.37 -2.58 -5.57
CA PHE A 55 -5.81 -1.25 -5.82
C PHE A 55 -4.73 -1.28 -6.92
N GLN A 56 -3.94 -2.35 -7.01
CA GLN A 56 -3.02 -2.57 -8.13
C GLN A 56 -3.76 -2.73 -9.46
N LEU A 57 -4.90 -3.42 -9.47
CA LEU A 57 -5.76 -3.56 -10.66
C LEU A 57 -6.35 -2.22 -11.08
N ALA A 58 -6.77 -1.39 -10.12
CA ALA A 58 -7.17 0.00 -10.36
C ALA A 58 -6.00 0.94 -10.75
N GLY A 59 -4.78 0.42 -10.89
CA GLY A 59 -3.62 1.18 -11.37
C GLY A 59 -2.97 2.07 -10.32
N ALA A 60 -3.24 1.85 -9.02
CA ALA A 60 -2.61 2.56 -7.92
C ALA A 60 -1.19 2.02 -7.65
N ALA A 61 -0.19 2.89 -7.80
CA ALA A 61 1.21 2.63 -7.47
C ALA A 61 1.97 3.96 -7.31
N PRO A 62 2.75 4.14 -6.23
CA PRO A 62 3.07 3.16 -5.19
C PRO A 62 1.93 2.92 -4.20
N ILE A 63 1.95 1.75 -3.53
CA ILE A 63 1.05 1.43 -2.41
C ILE A 63 1.86 1.46 -1.12
N ILE A 64 1.44 2.30 -0.19
CA ILE A 64 2.03 2.49 1.12
C ILE A 64 1.12 1.78 2.14
N VAL A 65 1.70 0.93 2.98
CA VAL A 65 1.01 0.25 4.08
C VAL A 65 1.59 0.76 5.39
N ILE A 66 0.74 1.32 6.23
CA ILE A 66 1.14 1.76 7.57
C ILE A 66 0.99 0.58 8.51
N THR A 67 2.11 0.14 9.09
CA THR A 67 2.21 -1.02 9.96
C THR A 67 2.40 -0.56 11.41
N GLY A 68 2.12 -1.42 12.39
CA GLY A 68 2.18 -1.06 13.81
C GLY A 68 2.12 -2.29 14.70
N PHE A 69 0.93 -2.63 15.21
CA PHE A 69 0.72 -3.90 15.90
C PHE A 69 1.13 -5.10 15.03
N GLU A 70 1.90 -6.03 15.59
CA GLU A 70 2.53 -7.15 14.88
C GLU A 70 3.31 -6.76 13.60
N ASN A 71 3.94 -5.57 13.58
CA ASN A 71 4.70 -5.01 12.45
C ASN A 71 5.50 -6.05 11.67
N ASP A 72 6.41 -6.75 12.35
CA ASP A 72 7.33 -7.68 11.70
C ASP A 72 6.58 -8.81 11.00
N ARG A 73 5.47 -9.30 11.57
CA ARG A 73 4.66 -10.36 10.94
C ARG A 73 4.03 -9.83 9.66
N LEU A 74 3.47 -8.62 9.69
CA LEU A 74 2.80 -8.00 8.56
C LEU A 74 3.78 -7.63 7.44
N GLU A 75 4.89 -6.94 7.75
CA GLU A 75 5.90 -6.58 6.74
C GLU A 75 6.45 -7.82 6.01
N ARG A 76 6.69 -8.91 6.75
CA ARG A 76 7.13 -10.19 6.17
C ARG A 76 6.10 -10.80 5.23
N HIS A 77 4.82 -10.70 5.58
CA HIS A 77 3.72 -11.17 4.75
C HIS A 77 3.64 -10.38 3.44
N LEU A 78 3.89 -9.08 3.50
CA LEU A 78 3.78 -8.15 2.38
C LEU A 78 5.03 -8.04 1.49
N ALA A 79 6.17 -8.63 1.89
CA ALA A 79 7.47 -8.47 1.25
C ALA A 79 7.53 -8.77 -0.25
N ARG A 80 6.56 -9.52 -0.80
CA ARG A 80 6.48 -9.90 -2.22
C ARG A 80 5.40 -9.17 -3.02
N MET A 81 4.70 -8.21 -2.41
CA MET A 81 3.57 -7.51 -3.03
C MET A 81 3.94 -6.16 -3.64
N SER A 82 5.23 -5.81 -3.68
CA SER A 82 5.73 -4.52 -4.21
C SER A 82 5.07 -3.31 -3.51
N VAL A 83 4.91 -3.40 -2.20
CA VAL A 83 4.38 -2.30 -1.36
C VAL A 83 5.49 -1.70 -0.50
N VAL A 84 5.28 -0.45 -0.09
CA VAL A 84 6.12 0.25 0.88
C VAL A 84 5.51 0.10 2.26
N CYS A 85 6.26 -0.33 3.27
CA CYS A 85 5.75 -0.45 4.64
C CYS A 85 6.36 0.65 5.52
N LEU A 86 5.51 1.44 6.18
CA LEU A 86 5.95 2.45 7.16
C LEU A 86 5.50 2.03 8.56
N ASN A 87 6.48 1.77 9.42
CA ASN A 87 6.22 1.34 10.78
C ASN A 87 5.90 2.53 11.70
N GLN A 88 4.66 2.55 12.21
CA GLN A 88 4.24 3.37 13.33
C GLN A 88 4.58 2.66 14.65
N SER A 89 5.74 2.96 15.22
CA SER A 89 6.17 2.37 16.51
C SER A 89 5.28 2.82 17.67
N GLY A 90 4.72 4.04 17.62
CA GLY A 90 3.80 4.61 18.61
C GLY A 90 2.32 4.28 18.35
N TRP A 91 2.03 3.09 17.79
CA TRP A 91 0.66 2.74 17.37
C TRP A 91 -0.35 2.68 18.51
N LYS A 92 0.06 2.62 19.78
CA LYS A 92 -0.88 2.62 20.92
C LYS A 92 -1.41 4.03 21.20
N GLU A 93 -0.58 5.02 20.98
CA GLU A 93 -0.86 6.43 21.28
C GLU A 93 -1.37 7.18 20.04
N SER A 94 -0.97 6.77 18.83
CA SER A 94 -1.44 7.40 17.60
C SER A 94 -2.92 7.09 17.33
N THR A 95 -3.58 7.96 16.58
CA THR A 95 -4.91 7.69 16.00
C THR A 95 -4.79 7.05 14.62
N VAL A 96 -5.90 6.55 14.07
CA VAL A 96 -5.93 6.07 12.67
C VAL A 96 -5.69 7.23 11.71
N PHE A 97 -6.13 8.43 12.07
CA PHE A 97 -5.87 9.67 11.33
C PHE A 97 -4.37 10.01 11.30
N ASP A 98 -3.67 9.95 12.43
CA ASP A 98 -2.22 10.22 12.50
C ASP A 98 -1.44 9.26 11.60
N ASP A 99 -1.84 7.99 11.61
CA ASP A 99 -1.23 6.95 10.80
C ASP A 99 -1.51 7.15 9.31
N ALA A 100 -2.72 7.58 8.94
CA ALA A 100 -3.04 7.98 7.57
C ALA A 100 -2.17 9.15 7.11
N MET A 101 -2.02 10.18 7.94
CA MET A 101 -1.20 11.36 7.62
C MET A 101 0.26 11.00 7.43
N LEU A 102 0.82 10.05 8.19
CA LEU A 102 2.17 9.52 7.97
C LEU A 102 2.32 8.98 6.53
N GLY A 103 1.35 8.20 6.06
CA GLY A 103 1.33 7.66 4.70
C GLY A 103 1.15 8.71 3.61
N LEU A 104 0.18 9.60 3.78
CA LEU A 104 -0.11 10.68 2.83
C LEU A 104 1.11 11.59 2.64
N ARG A 105 1.79 11.96 3.73
CA ARG A 105 3.03 12.76 3.71
C ARG A 105 4.21 12.03 3.11
N TYR A 106 4.26 10.70 3.19
CA TYR A 106 5.25 9.92 2.45
C TYR A 106 4.99 10.04 0.95
N VAL A 107 3.76 9.78 0.50
CA VAL A 107 3.36 9.86 -0.92
C VAL A 107 3.59 11.25 -1.49
N GLU A 108 3.25 12.30 -0.75
CA GLU A 108 3.50 13.69 -1.14
C GLU A 108 4.97 13.91 -1.49
N ARG A 109 5.91 13.36 -0.71
CA ARG A 109 7.34 13.52 -0.92
C ARG A 109 7.91 12.59 -2.00
N SER A 110 7.43 11.34 -2.05
CA SER A 110 8.03 10.28 -2.87
C SER A 110 7.38 10.08 -4.24
N CYS A 111 6.08 10.33 -4.42
CA CYS A 111 5.39 10.16 -5.71
C CYS A 111 4.96 11.50 -6.34
N ARG A 112 5.90 12.22 -6.98
CA ARG A 112 5.58 13.47 -7.69
C ARG A 112 4.67 13.30 -8.91
N GLY A 113 4.69 12.11 -9.51
CA GLY A 113 3.88 11.80 -10.66
C GLY A 113 2.43 11.47 -10.32
N CYS A 114 2.08 11.27 -9.04
CA CYS A 114 0.74 10.92 -8.62
C CYS A 114 -0.14 12.19 -8.54
N GLU A 115 -1.38 12.11 -9.02
CA GLU A 115 -2.38 13.18 -8.93
C GLU A 115 -3.34 12.96 -7.76
N LYS A 116 -3.61 11.69 -7.45
CA LYS A 116 -4.53 11.28 -6.36
C LYS A 116 -3.91 10.22 -5.47
N VAL A 117 -4.44 10.11 -4.26
CA VAL A 117 -4.12 9.06 -3.29
C VAL A 117 -5.40 8.41 -2.82
N LEU A 118 -5.52 7.09 -2.99
CA LEU A 118 -6.58 6.29 -2.39
C LEU A 118 -6.21 5.97 -0.94
N LEU A 119 -7.07 6.31 0.02
CA LEU A 119 -6.84 6.07 1.43
C LEU A 119 -7.85 5.09 2.01
N THR A 120 -7.38 4.06 2.71
CA THR A 120 -8.22 2.95 3.14
C THR A 120 -7.69 2.20 4.38
N THR A 121 -8.45 1.18 4.78
CA THR A 121 -8.16 0.18 5.81
C THR A 121 -8.24 -1.23 5.22
N PRO A 122 -7.58 -2.24 5.81
CA PRO A 122 -7.76 -3.64 5.42
C PRO A 122 -9.19 -4.19 5.59
N LEU A 123 -10.05 -3.50 6.34
CA LEU A 123 -11.41 -3.94 6.67
C LEU A 123 -12.43 -3.86 5.51
N ILE A 124 -12.01 -3.41 4.34
CA ILE A 124 -12.85 -3.36 3.12
C ILE A 124 -12.26 -4.21 1.99
N PRO A 125 -12.12 -5.54 2.16
CA PRO A 125 -11.41 -6.42 1.21
C PRO A 125 -12.12 -6.63 -0.13
N SER A 126 -13.33 -6.08 -0.30
CA SER A 126 -14.26 -6.45 -1.38
C SER A 126 -14.73 -5.26 -2.22
N VAL A 127 -14.11 -4.08 -2.09
CA VAL A 127 -14.40 -2.92 -2.94
C VAL A 127 -14.29 -3.28 -4.42
N LYS A 128 -15.30 -2.91 -5.21
CA LYS A 128 -15.37 -3.18 -6.64
C LYS A 128 -14.42 -2.27 -7.44
N GLU A 129 -13.98 -2.74 -8.59
CA GLU A 129 -13.07 -1.97 -9.46
C GLU A 129 -13.75 -0.72 -10.02
N GLU A 130 -15.05 -0.81 -10.32
CA GLU A 130 -15.86 0.30 -10.80
C GLU A 130 -15.95 1.43 -9.76
N THR A 131 -16.04 1.08 -8.47
CA THR A 131 -16.01 2.04 -7.36
C THR A 131 -14.67 2.77 -7.30
N LEU A 132 -13.56 2.03 -7.41
CA LEU A 132 -12.22 2.62 -7.41
C LEU A 132 -12.01 3.54 -8.62
N ALA A 133 -12.48 3.14 -9.80
CA ALA A 133 -12.43 3.95 -11.01
C ALA A 133 -13.22 5.26 -10.84
N ALA A 134 -14.47 5.18 -10.35
CA ALA A 134 -15.30 6.38 -10.12
C ALA A 134 -14.63 7.38 -9.16
N LEU A 135 -14.03 6.89 -8.07
CA LEU A 135 -13.28 7.73 -7.12
C LEU A 135 -12.04 8.37 -7.77
N LEU A 136 -11.34 7.63 -8.62
CA LEU A 136 -10.18 8.13 -9.36
C LEU A 136 -10.55 9.12 -10.47
N ASP A 137 -11.77 9.07 -11.00
CA ASP A 137 -12.26 9.99 -12.04
C ASP A 137 -12.81 11.32 -11.49
N SER A 138 -13.14 11.38 -10.19
CA SER A 138 -13.59 12.61 -9.51
C SER A 138 -12.74 13.85 -9.82
N THR A 139 -13.35 15.02 -9.93
CA THR A 139 -12.59 16.28 -10.08
C THR A 139 -12.45 17.05 -8.77
N GLU A 140 -13.04 16.59 -7.68
CA GLU A 140 -12.99 17.31 -6.41
C GLU A 140 -11.70 17.02 -5.62
N ALA A 141 -11.47 17.82 -4.58
CA ALA A 141 -10.29 17.69 -3.73
C ALA A 141 -10.30 16.39 -2.92
N ILE A 142 -11.49 15.99 -2.46
CA ILE A 142 -11.75 14.72 -1.78
C ILE A 142 -13.03 14.13 -2.34
N ALA A 143 -13.00 12.85 -2.68
CA ALA A 143 -14.18 12.05 -3.03
C ALA A 143 -14.40 10.93 -2.00
N VAL A 144 -15.66 10.75 -1.62
CA VAL A 144 -16.14 9.78 -0.63
C VAL A 144 -17.18 8.89 -1.30
N PRO A 145 -17.03 7.56 -1.30
CA PRO A 145 -18.06 6.68 -1.84
C PRO A 145 -19.24 6.58 -0.86
N VAL A 146 -20.45 6.47 -1.41
CA VAL A 146 -21.69 6.35 -0.64
C VAL A 146 -22.49 5.14 -1.15
N TYR A 147 -22.92 4.29 -0.23
CA TYR A 147 -23.78 3.13 -0.52
C TYR A 147 -25.04 3.25 0.34
N GLU A 148 -26.20 3.37 -0.31
CA GLU A 148 -27.50 3.50 0.37
C GLU A 148 -27.52 4.65 1.41
N GLY A 149 -26.88 5.78 1.08
CA GLY A 149 -26.77 6.95 1.95
C GLY A 149 -25.72 6.84 3.07
N ILE A 150 -24.97 5.74 3.16
CA ILE A 150 -23.89 5.54 4.12
C ILE A 150 -22.54 5.81 3.45
N GLU A 151 -21.79 6.77 4.00
CA GLU A 151 -20.42 7.07 3.56
C GLU A 151 -19.47 5.92 3.92
N GLY A 152 -18.58 5.56 2.99
CA GLY A 152 -17.64 4.45 3.14
C GLY A 152 -16.21 4.80 2.74
N LEU A 153 -15.42 3.76 2.53
CA LEU A 153 -14.03 3.82 2.09
C LEU A 153 -13.86 3.05 0.77
N PRO A 154 -12.83 3.32 -0.04
CA PRO A 154 -11.73 4.25 0.20
C PRO A 154 -12.06 5.71 -0.11
N LEU A 155 -11.33 6.62 0.52
CA LEU A 155 -11.34 8.03 0.12
C LEU A 155 -10.38 8.24 -1.05
N ALA A 156 -10.73 9.08 -2.02
CA ALA A 156 -9.76 9.60 -2.99
C ALA A 156 -9.41 11.05 -2.65
N ILE A 157 -8.13 11.33 -2.48
CA ILE A 157 -7.62 12.65 -2.05
C ILE A 157 -6.69 13.17 -3.13
N ARG A 158 -6.90 14.41 -3.61
CA ARG A 158 -5.94 15.08 -4.49
C ARG A 158 -4.61 15.27 -3.75
N ARG A 159 -3.50 14.93 -4.41
CA ARG A 159 -2.19 14.93 -3.75
C ARG A 159 -1.79 16.33 -3.27
N GLU A 160 -2.16 17.38 -4.01
CA GLU A 160 -1.82 18.77 -3.68
C GLU A 160 -2.43 19.21 -2.33
N LEU A 161 -3.64 18.72 -2.02
CA LEU A 161 -4.34 19.03 -0.76
C LEU A 161 -3.56 18.56 0.47
N ILE A 162 -2.79 17.47 0.35
CA ILE A 162 -2.03 16.90 1.47
C ILE A 162 -1.11 17.96 2.10
N SER A 163 -0.56 18.85 1.27
CA SER A 163 0.35 19.91 1.69
C SER A 163 -0.32 20.92 2.65
N GLU A 164 -1.62 21.17 2.44
CA GLU A 164 -2.43 22.16 3.14
C GLU A 164 -2.90 21.68 4.53
N ILE A 165 -2.97 20.37 4.75
CA ILE A 165 -3.42 19.78 6.03
C ILE A 165 -2.33 19.98 7.10
N PRO A 166 -2.56 20.71 8.21
CA PRO A 166 -1.53 20.95 9.22
C PRO A 166 -0.89 19.67 9.77
N LEU A 167 0.41 19.72 10.09
CA LEU A 167 1.15 18.57 10.64
C LEU A 167 0.57 18.02 11.96
N LYS A 168 -0.17 18.84 12.71
CA LYS A 168 -0.86 18.47 13.95
C LYS A 168 -2.38 18.67 13.82
N ALA A 169 -2.92 18.41 12.64
CA ALA A 169 -4.35 18.43 12.39
C ALA A 169 -5.09 17.49 13.37
N PRO A 170 -6.17 17.93 14.01
CA PRO A 170 -6.99 17.05 14.84
C PRO A 170 -7.75 16.04 13.97
N GLY A 171 -7.79 14.79 14.41
CA GLY A 171 -8.57 13.72 13.78
C GLY A 171 -8.43 12.43 14.58
N LYS A 172 -9.35 11.49 14.38
CA LYS A 172 -9.36 10.18 15.05
C LYS A 172 -9.41 9.03 14.04
N ASN A 173 -10.25 9.14 13.02
CA ASN A 173 -10.52 8.11 12.04
C ASN A 173 -10.25 8.60 10.60
N LEU A 174 -10.39 7.72 9.60
CA LEU A 174 -10.16 8.09 8.20
C LEU A 174 -11.24 9.04 7.65
N ALA A 175 -12.48 8.94 8.10
CA ALA A 175 -13.58 9.79 7.64
C ALA A 175 -13.37 11.26 8.04
N ASP A 176 -12.67 11.52 9.15
CA ASP A 176 -12.31 12.87 9.58
C ASP A 176 -11.45 13.62 8.52
N LEU A 177 -10.78 12.90 7.59
CA LEU A 177 -10.07 13.54 6.48
C LEU A 177 -11.00 14.22 5.48
N ALA A 178 -12.24 13.76 5.32
CA ALA A 178 -13.20 14.37 4.41
C ALA A 178 -13.53 15.82 4.79
N GLY A 179 -13.43 16.16 6.08
CA GLY A 179 -13.60 17.52 6.60
C GLY A 179 -12.49 18.51 6.19
N TRP A 180 -11.40 18.04 5.60
CA TRP A 180 -10.30 18.88 5.09
C TRP A 180 -10.44 19.27 3.63
N SER A 181 -11.55 18.90 2.97
CA SER A 181 -11.85 19.43 1.65
C SER A 181 -12.00 20.96 1.73
N PRO A 182 -11.41 21.75 0.81
CA PRO A 182 -11.61 23.20 0.76
C PRO A 182 -13.08 23.61 0.57
N GLY A 183 -13.90 22.70 0.04
CA GLY A 183 -15.36 22.78 -0.02
C GLY A 183 -16.02 21.57 0.65
N GLN A 184 -17.17 21.14 0.15
CA GLN A 184 -17.71 19.84 0.57
C GLN A 184 -16.97 18.72 -0.17
N PRO A 185 -16.69 17.58 0.48
CA PRO A 185 -16.22 16.40 -0.25
C PRO A 185 -17.28 15.95 -1.25
N GLU A 186 -16.84 15.50 -2.43
CA GLU A 186 -17.74 14.90 -3.40
C GLU A 186 -18.26 13.57 -2.86
N LYS A 187 -19.58 13.40 -2.87
CA LYS A 187 -20.23 12.14 -2.49
C LYS A 187 -20.59 11.39 -3.77
N ILE A 188 -19.98 10.22 -3.96
CA ILE A 188 -20.20 9.40 -5.14
C ILE A 188 -21.06 8.20 -4.75
N GLU A 189 -22.32 8.21 -5.20
CA GLU A 189 -23.23 7.09 -5.01
C GLU A 189 -22.76 5.88 -5.83
N VAL A 190 -22.57 4.75 -5.16
CA VAL A 190 -22.07 3.50 -5.76
C VAL A 190 -22.98 2.34 -5.39
N GLY A 191 -23.17 1.40 -6.32
CA GLY A 191 -23.85 0.12 -6.08
C GLY A 191 -22.94 -0.94 -5.44
N ASP A 192 -22.09 -0.52 -4.49
CA ASP A 192 -21.02 -1.34 -3.92
C ASP A 192 -21.03 -1.32 -2.39
N GLN A 193 -21.63 -2.35 -1.79
CA GLN A 193 -21.61 -2.53 -0.33
C GLN A 193 -20.18 -2.80 0.21
N GLY A 194 -19.22 -3.16 -0.65
CA GLY A 194 -17.83 -3.43 -0.27
C GLY A 194 -17.09 -2.21 0.29
N ILE A 195 -17.66 -1.00 0.15
CA ILE A 195 -17.10 0.24 0.72
C ILE A 195 -17.29 0.35 2.24
N LEU A 196 -18.24 -0.42 2.80
CA LEU A 196 -18.61 -0.30 4.19
C LEU A 196 -17.57 -1.03 5.04
N THR A 197 -17.01 -0.31 6.01
CA THR A 197 -16.10 -0.91 6.99
C THR A 197 -16.94 -1.76 7.93
N ARG A 198 -16.84 -3.08 7.79
CA ARG A 198 -17.44 -4.03 8.72
C ARG A 198 -16.48 -4.30 9.88
N LEU A 199 -17.00 -4.80 11.01
CA LEU A 199 -16.25 -5.01 12.27
C LEU A 199 -16.06 -3.74 13.14
N ASP A 200 -17.06 -2.87 13.21
CA ASP A 200 -17.13 -1.71 14.14
C ASP A 200 -18.03 -1.93 15.37
N GLY A 201 -18.76 -3.05 15.43
CA GLY A 201 -19.38 -3.58 16.65
C GLY A 201 -20.91 -3.79 16.59
N ARG A 202 -21.30 -5.07 16.78
CA ARG A 202 -22.50 -5.65 17.44
C ARG A 202 -22.59 -7.14 17.11
N ASP A 203 -22.12 -7.52 15.92
CA ASP A 203 -22.11 -8.91 15.43
C ASP A 203 -20.86 -9.19 14.56
N ALA A 204 -19.67 -8.99 15.15
CA ALA A 204 -18.39 -9.16 14.46
C ALA A 204 -18.21 -10.58 13.89
N ILE A 205 -18.88 -11.58 14.48
CA ILE A 205 -18.89 -12.96 13.98
C ILE A 205 -19.64 -13.02 12.65
N ALA A 206 -20.87 -12.51 12.59
CA ALA A 206 -21.64 -12.49 11.35
C ALA A 206 -20.95 -11.68 10.24
N ASP A 207 -20.33 -10.56 10.59
CA ASP A 207 -19.53 -9.76 9.65
C ASP A 207 -18.30 -10.53 9.14
N LEU A 208 -17.58 -11.23 10.03
CA LEU A 208 -16.44 -12.07 9.64
C LEU A 208 -16.89 -13.23 8.75
N GLU A 209 -17.96 -13.93 9.12
CA GLU A 209 -18.53 -15.03 8.33
C GLU A 209 -19.00 -14.54 6.97
N PHE A 210 -19.63 -13.36 6.90
CA PHE A 210 -20.01 -12.73 5.65
C PHE A 210 -18.78 -12.43 4.78
N LEU A 211 -17.77 -11.75 5.32
CA LEU A 211 -16.55 -11.37 4.59
C LEU A 211 -15.70 -12.58 4.18
N GLN A 212 -15.71 -13.65 4.98
CA GLN A 212 -15.04 -14.91 4.67
C GLN A 212 -15.83 -15.74 3.64
N GLY A 213 -17.15 -15.67 3.70
CA GLY A 213 -18.10 -16.34 2.81
C GLY A 213 -18.35 -15.62 1.49
N GLU A 214 -17.95 -14.35 1.37
CA GLU A 214 -18.03 -13.58 0.13
C GLU A 214 -17.29 -14.31 -1.00
N LYS A 215 -18.10 -14.82 -1.93
CA LYS A 215 -17.66 -15.60 -3.07
C LYS A 215 -16.87 -14.78 -4.08
N HIS A 216 -16.95 -13.44 -4.02
CA HIS A 216 -16.23 -12.45 -4.83
C HIS A 216 -14.73 -12.73 -4.82
N GLY A 217 -14.34 -13.69 -5.65
CA GLY A 217 -12.97 -14.08 -5.87
C GLY A 217 -12.21 -12.90 -6.44
N LEU A 218 -10.90 -12.85 -6.21
CA LEU A 218 -10.08 -11.95 -7.00
C LEU A 218 -10.20 -12.37 -8.47
N PRO A 219 -10.39 -11.42 -9.41
CA PRO A 219 -10.48 -11.75 -10.81
C PRO A 219 -9.18 -12.40 -11.29
N MET A 220 -9.27 -13.13 -12.40
CA MET A 220 -8.09 -13.60 -13.08
C MET A 220 -7.26 -12.39 -13.48
N ARG A 221 -5.95 -12.43 -13.21
CA ARG A 221 -5.05 -11.31 -13.48
C ARG A 221 -3.68 -11.81 -13.86
N VAL A 222 -2.98 -10.97 -14.59
CA VAL A 222 -1.57 -11.18 -14.93
C VAL A 222 -0.64 -10.82 -13.77
N ARG A 223 0.39 -11.63 -13.56
CA ARG A 223 1.48 -11.32 -12.62
C ARG A 223 2.82 -11.39 -13.35
N LEU A 224 3.46 -10.25 -13.54
CA LEU A 224 4.76 -10.13 -14.18
C LEU A 224 5.86 -9.91 -13.12
N LYS A 225 7.05 -10.50 -13.34
CA LYS A 225 8.25 -10.16 -12.58
C LYS A 225 9.24 -9.46 -13.51
N LEU A 226 9.45 -8.16 -13.31
CA LEU A 226 10.38 -7.34 -14.09
C LEU A 226 11.77 -7.39 -13.46
N ASN A 227 12.82 -7.59 -14.26
CA ASN A 227 14.20 -7.47 -13.80
C ASN A 227 15.03 -6.69 -14.85
N LEU A 228 16.02 -5.93 -14.41
CA LEU A 228 17.05 -5.34 -15.25
C LEU A 228 18.26 -6.27 -15.31
N ALA A 229 18.82 -6.42 -16.51
CA ALA A 229 19.92 -7.31 -16.77
C ALA A 229 20.93 -6.68 -17.74
N ARG A 230 22.18 -7.10 -17.60
CA ARG A 230 23.24 -6.93 -18.61
C ARG A 230 23.75 -8.33 -18.98
N GLU A 231 24.92 -8.74 -18.50
CA GLU A 231 25.40 -10.12 -18.62
C GLU A 231 24.70 -11.01 -17.59
N SER A 232 24.35 -10.43 -16.44
CA SER A 232 23.56 -11.07 -15.39
C SER A 232 22.36 -10.19 -14.98
N VAL A 233 21.38 -10.79 -14.29
CA VAL A 233 20.31 -10.02 -13.65
C VAL A 233 20.86 -9.35 -12.40
N PHE A 234 20.90 -8.03 -12.39
CA PHE A 234 21.51 -7.25 -11.31
C PHE A 234 20.50 -6.39 -10.54
N PHE A 235 19.33 -6.10 -11.13
CA PHE A 235 18.30 -5.30 -10.46
C PHE A 235 16.90 -5.87 -10.71
N GLY A 236 16.02 -5.74 -9.73
CA GLY A 236 14.69 -6.34 -9.74
C GLY A 236 13.98 -6.10 -8.42
N PRO A 237 12.90 -6.85 -8.10
CA PRO A 237 12.11 -6.59 -6.90
C PRO A 237 12.91 -6.67 -5.61
N GLY A 238 13.84 -7.64 -5.51
CA GLY A 238 14.69 -7.82 -4.34
C GLY A 238 15.65 -6.64 -4.11
N PRO A 239 16.57 -6.34 -5.05
CA PRO A 239 17.47 -5.18 -4.93
C PRO A 239 16.73 -3.85 -4.75
N ALA A 240 15.60 -3.65 -5.43
CA ALA A 240 14.78 -2.44 -5.25
C ALA A 240 14.21 -2.32 -3.82
N THR A 241 13.68 -3.41 -3.25
CA THR A 241 13.25 -3.43 -1.84
C THR A 241 14.41 -3.17 -0.89
N LEU A 242 15.61 -3.70 -1.17
CA LEU A 242 16.79 -3.45 -0.35
C LEU A 242 17.17 -1.97 -0.34
N LEU A 243 17.25 -1.33 -1.51
CA LEU A 243 17.56 0.10 -1.59
C LEU A 243 16.52 0.95 -0.86
N ARG A 244 15.23 0.66 -1.03
CA ARG A 244 14.15 1.38 -0.32
C ARG A 244 14.29 1.28 1.19
N LEU A 245 14.51 0.07 1.71
CA LEU A 245 14.68 -0.13 3.15
C LEU A 245 15.95 0.54 3.68
N ILE A 246 17.01 0.64 2.87
CA ILE A 246 18.22 1.40 3.25
C ILE A 246 17.89 2.89 3.34
N ASP A 247 17.16 3.44 2.37
CA ASP A 247 16.73 4.84 2.37
C ASP A 247 15.87 5.18 3.60
N GLU A 248 14.94 4.30 3.95
CA GLU A 248 14.04 4.47 5.09
C GLU A 248 14.74 4.31 6.45
N THR A 249 15.60 3.29 6.59
CA THR A 249 16.19 2.93 7.89
C THR A 249 17.55 3.58 8.14
N GLY A 250 18.17 4.14 7.11
CA GLY A 250 19.54 4.66 7.18
C GLY A 250 20.60 3.60 7.47
N SER A 251 20.29 2.30 7.28
CA SER A 251 21.15 1.18 7.70
C SER A 251 20.98 -0.05 6.81
N VAL A 252 22.06 -0.46 6.13
CA VAL A 252 22.10 -1.73 5.38
C VAL A 252 21.80 -2.93 6.29
N ARG A 253 22.30 -2.91 7.53
CA ARG A 253 22.06 -4.00 8.48
C ARG A 253 20.58 -4.12 8.82
N THR A 254 19.93 -3.00 9.13
CA THR A 254 18.50 -2.98 9.47
C THR A 254 17.65 -3.40 8.27
N ALA A 255 17.98 -2.92 7.07
CA ALA A 255 17.32 -3.33 5.84
C ALA A 255 17.43 -4.85 5.59
N CYS A 256 18.62 -5.43 5.73
CA CYS A 256 18.82 -6.88 5.60
C CYS A 256 18.00 -7.68 6.61
N VAL A 257 17.95 -7.24 7.88
CA VAL A 257 17.14 -7.88 8.93
C VAL A 257 15.66 -7.87 8.56
N ARG A 258 15.12 -6.73 8.11
CA ARG A 258 13.72 -6.62 7.65
C ARG A 258 13.41 -7.53 6.47
N MET A 259 14.38 -7.72 5.56
CA MET A 259 14.24 -8.64 4.43
C MET A 259 14.51 -10.12 4.78
N LYS A 260 14.89 -10.44 6.03
CA LYS A 260 15.44 -11.75 6.43
C LYS A 260 16.63 -12.20 5.58
N LEU A 261 17.44 -11.26 5.12
CA LEU A 261 18.69 -11.53 4.43
C LEU A 261 19.82 -11.52 5.45
N SER A 262 20.79 -12.43 5.27
CA SER A 262 22.05 -12.27 5.99
C SER A 262 22.70 -10.97 5.55
N TYR A 263 23.42 -10.33 6.47
CA TYR A 263 24.17 -9.10 6.15
C TYR A 263 25.11 -9.32 4.96
N SER A 264 25.78 -10.47 4.90
CA SER A 264 26.63 -10.87 3.76
C SER A 264 25.87 -10.97 2.44
N LYS A 265 24.63 -11.48 2.45
CA LYS A 265 23.82 -11.59 1.24
C LYS A 265 23.37 -10.22 0.74
N GLY A 266 23.02 -9.31 1.65
CA GLY A 266 22.75 -7.91 1.30
C GLY A 266 23.94 -7.26 0.61
N TRP A 267 25.16 -7.47 1.13
CA TRP A 267 26.38 -6.98 0.49
C TRP A 267 26.63 -7.58 -0.89
N GLN A 268 26.39 -8.88 -1.07
CA GLN A 268 26.50 -9.50 -2.40
C GLN A 268 25.55 -8.84 -3.41
N ILE A 269 24.33 -8.52 -3.00
CA ILE A 269 23.35 -7.83 -3.85
C ILE A 269 23.83 -6.42 -4.20
N LEU A 270 24.30 -5.64 -3.21
CA LEU A 270 24.79 -4.28 -3.43
C LEU A 270 26.03 -4.28 -4.33
N ASN A 271 26.99 -5.18 -4.10
CA ASN A 271 28.21 -5.24 -4.89
C ASN A 271 27.93 -5.61 -6.35
N LEU A 272 27.08 -6.62 -6.59
CA LEU A 272 26.67 -6.99 -7.95
C LEU A 272 25.98 -5.81 -8.67
N LEU A 273 25.11 -5.10 -7.94
CA LEU A 273 24.44 -3.91 -8.45
C LEU A 273 25.45 -2.81 -8.82
N GLU A 274 26.37 -2.46 -7.93
CA GLU A 274 27.36 -1.40 -8.15
C GLU A 274 28.34 -1.76 -9.28
N GLU A 275 28.71 -3.04 -9.41
CA GLU A 275 29.56 -3.58 -10.48
C GLU A 275 28.88 -3.45 -11.85
N GLU A 276 27.66 -3.97 -12.00
CA GLU A 276 26.93 -3.97 -13.27
C GLU A 276 26.47 -2.56 -13.69
N LEU A 277 26.26 -1.67 -12.72
CA LEU A 277 25.94 -0.26 -12.93
C LEU A 277 27.18 0.61 -13.18
N GLY A 278 28.36 0.20 -12.71
CA GLY A 278 29.59 0.98 -12.75
C GLY A 278 29.55 2.24 -11.84
N ALA A 279 28.69 2.26 -10.83
CA ALA A 279 28.49 3.40 -9.95
C ALA A 279 28.12 2.97 -8.52
N VAL A 280 28.57 3.72 -7.52
CA VAL A 280 28.22 3.50 -6.11
C VAL A 280 26.77 3.92 -5.87
N VAL A 281 25.96 3.02 -5.32
CA VAL A 281 24.54 3.27 -5.03
C VAL A 281 24.26 3.56 -3.56
N VAL A 282 25.19 3.23 -2.66
CA VAL A 282 25.06 3.47 -1.21
C VAL A 282 26.31 4.13 -0.64
N GLU A 283 26.15 5.34 -0.11
CA GLU A 283 27.15 6.04 0.70
C GLU A 283 27.20 5.46 2.12
N ARG A 284 28.42 5.37 2.65
CA ARG A 284 28.71 4.72 3.94
C ARG A 284 29.52 5.67 4.79
N LYS A 285 29.06 5.95 6.01
CA LYS A 285 29.90 6.55 7.06
C LYS A 285 30.33 5.45 8.04
N PRO A 286 31.64 5.21 8.22
CA PRO A 286 32.14 4.29 9.25
C PRO A 286 31.58 4.68 10.62
N GLY A 287 31.09 3.69 11.37
CA GLY A 287 30.45 3.91 12.67
C GLY A 287 31.45 4.09 13.80
N GLY A 288 31.40 5.23 14.49
CA GLY A 288 31.89 5.41 15.85
C GLY A 288 30.82 5.04 16.89
N GLN A 289 30.91 5.59 18.11
CA GLN A 289 29.99 5.31 19.23
C GLN A 289 28.49 5.51 18.92
N GLU A 290 28.12 6.25 17.87
CA GLU A 290 26.73 6.51 17.47
C GLU A 290 26.21 5.61 16.32
N GLY A 291 27.00 4.65 15.84
CA GLY A 291 26.61 3.72 14.77
C GLY A 291 26.88 4.23 13.35
N GLY A 292 27.18 3.30 12.44
CA GLY A 292 27.42 3.62 11.03
C GLY A 292 26.10 3.97 10.33
N SER A 293 26.10 5.03 9.51
CA SER A 293 24.94 5.39 8.68
C SER A 293 25.18 4.99 7.22
N SER A 294 24.11 4.53 6.59
CA SER A 294 24.04 4.21 5.16
C SER A 294 22.97 5.08 4.52
N LYS A 295 23.28 5.72 3.40
CA LYS A 295 22.30 6.49 2.61
C LYS A 295 22.44 6.15 1.15
N LEU A 296 21.34 6.18 0.40
CA LEU A 296 21.42 6.05 -1.05
C LEU A 296 22.17 7.26 -1.63
N THR A 297 23.01 7.01 -2.62
CA THR A 297 23.55 8.09 -3.45
C THR A 297 22.44 8.66 -4.33
N ALA A 298 22.67 9.83 -4.93
CA ALA A 298 21.77 10.37 -5.95
C ALA A 298 21.50 9.36 -7.08
N VAL A 299 22.52 8.57 -7.46
CA VAL A 299 22.41 7.51 -8.48
C VAL A 299 21.54 6.35 -7.98
N GLY A 300 21.76 5.87 -6.75
CA GLY A 300 20.95 4.80 -6.17
C GLY A 300 19.48 5.17 -6.04
N LEU A 301 19.20 6.41 -5.65
CA LEU A 301 17.84 6.94 -5.56
C LEU A 301 17.17 7.09 -6.93
N ASP A 302 17.89 7.63 -7.93
CA ASP A 302 17.37 7.77 -9.30
C ASP A 302 17.08 6.39 -9.94
N LEU A 303 17.96 5.40 -9.75
CA LEU A 303 17.73 4.03 -10.22
C LEU A 303 16.46 3.42 -9.61
N LEU A 304 16.29 3.57 -8.29
CA LEU A 304 15.11 3.07 -7.58
C LEU A 304 13.82 3.69 -8.14
N HIS A 305 13.78 5.02 -8.29
CA HIS A 305 12.62 5.72 -8.84
C HIS A 305 12.31 5.32 -10.28
N ARG A 306 13.32 5.22 -11.15
CA ARG A 306 13.13 4.79 -12.55
C ARG A 306 12.59 3.37 -12.64
N TYR A 307 13.11 2.46 -11.82
CA TYR A 307 12.65 1.08 -11.79
C TYR A 307 11.20 0.96 -11.31
N GLU A 308 10.81 1.73 -10.30
CA GLU A 308 9.42 1.79 -9.82
C GLU A 308 8.47 2.34 -10.88
N GLN A 309 8.88 3.43 -11.55
CA GLN A 309 8.12 3.99 -12.66
C GLN A 309 7.93 2.96 -13.78
N LEU A 310 9.01 2.29 -14.20
CA LEU A 310 8.97 1.25 -15.22
C LEU A 310 8.04 0.10 -14.83
N THR A 311 8.11 -0.35 -13.56
CA THR A 311 7.25 -1.42 -13.04
C THR A 311 5.78 -1.02 -13.09
N SER A 312 5.46 0.20 -12.67
CA SER A 312 4.09 0.74 -12.68
C SER A 312 3.53 0.86 -14.10
N GLU A 313 4.27 1.48 -15.03
CA GLU A 313 3.84 1.65 -16.41
C GLU A 313 3.70 0.31 -17.16
N THR A 314 4.61 -0.63 -16.90
CA THR A 314 4.53 -1.98 -17.46
C THR A 314 3.30 -2.71 -16.95
N GLN A 315 3.04 -2.69 -15.64
CA GLN A 315 1.87 -3.38 -15.08
C GLN A 315 0.56 -2.83 -15.67
N LYS A 316 0.43 -1.51 -15.85
CA LYS A 316 -0.73 -0.90 -16.50
C LYS A 316 -0.91 -1.41 -17.94
N SER A 317 0.16 -1.40 -18.73
CA SER A 317 0.12 -1.85 -20.13
C SER A 317 -0.22 -3.34 -20.23
N VAL A 318 0.33 -4.16 -19.33
CA VAL A 318 0.08 -5.60 -19.29
C VAL A 318 -1.35 -5.90 -18.82
N ASN A 319 -1.93 -5.13 -17.88
CA ASN A 319 -3.34 -5.24 -17.52
C ASN A 319 -4.25 -4.95 -18.72
N GLN A 320 -4.02 -3.84 -19.43
CA GLN A 320 -4.79 -3.50 -20.64
C GLN A 320 -4.71 -4.60 -21.70
N LEU A 321 -3.51 -5.16 -21.92
CA LEU A 321 -3.31 -6.25 -22.86
C LEU A 321 -4.00 -7.54 -22.38
N PHE A 322 -3.96 -7.81 -21.07
CA PHE A 322 -4.66 -8.94 -20.48
C PHE A 322 -6.17 -8.83 -20.70
N ASP A 323 -6.78 -7.67 -20.46
CA ASP A 323 -8.21 -7.45 -20.69
C ASP A 323 -8.59 -7.64 -22.18
N GLN A 324 -7.72 -7.19 -23.09
CA GLN A 324 -7.91 -7.37 -24.53
C GLN A 324 -7.83 -8.84 -24.97
N ILE A 325 -6.93 -9.63 -24.38
CA ILE A 325 -6.68 -11.03 -24.78
C ILE A 325 -7.60 -12.01 -24.04
N PHE A 326 -7.95 -11.72 -22.79
CA PHE A 326 -8.69 -12.61 -21.89
C PHE A 326 -10.09 -12.10 -21.53
N GLY A 327 -10.55 -10.98 -22.11
CA GLY A 327 -11.84 -10.38 -21.79
C GLY A 327 -13.05 -11.26 -22.14
N ASP A 328 -12.95 -12.08 -23.18
CA ASP A 328 -13.97 -13.06 -23.59
C ASP A 328 -13.68 -14.48 -23.07
N PHE A 329 -12.54 -14.68 -22.39
CA PHE A 329 -12.17 -15.98 -21.87
C PHE A 329 -13.08 -16.37 -20.69
N PRO A 330 -13.61 -17.61 -20.64
CA PRO A 330 -14.47 -18.04 -19.54
C PRO A 330 -13.75 -17.97 -18.20
N GLN A 331 -14.14 -17.00 -17.37
CA GLN A 331 -13.63 -16.87 -16.01
C GLN A 331 -14.63 -17.49 -15.02
N LYS A 332 -14.10 -18.06 -13.94
CA LYS A 332 -14.93 -18.42 -12.79
C LYS A 332 -15.56 -17.11 -12.30
N LYS A 333 -16.90 -16.99 -12.34
CA LYS A 333 -17.59 -15.80 -11.83
C LYS A 333 -17.09 -15.55 -10.40
N ALA A 334 -16.45 -14.38 -10.21
CA ALA A 334 -16.09 -13.88 -8.89
C ALA A 334 -17.37 -13.68 -8.09
#